data_AF-A0A7N8YGP6-F1
#
_entry.id   AF-A0A7N8YGP6-F1
#
_cell.length_a   1.000
_cell.length_b   1.000
_cell.length_c   1.000
_cell.angle_alpha   90.00
_cell.angle_beta   90.00
_cell.angle_gamma   90.00
#
_symmetry.space_group_name_H-M   'P 1'
#
loop_
_entity.id
_entity.type
_entity.pdbx_description
1 polymer ?
#
loop_
_entity_poly.entity_id
_entity_poly.type
_entity_poly.pdbx_seq_one_letter_code
_entity_poly.pdbx_strand_id
1 'polypeptide(L)'
;FCCCSKLSVISFQLAKDLLHPSSEEEKRRHKKKRLVQCPNSYFMDVKCPGCYKITTVFSHAQTVVLCVGCSTVLCQPTGGKARLTEGTLHHHIQHVLKKAYLPNPYIKTLTLLFRCPSVPSCSSD
;
A
#
# COMPACT_ATOMS: atom_id res chain seq x y z
N PHE A 1 25.46 -3.49 -49.64
CA PHE A 1 25.00 -4.60 -48.78
C PHE A 1 25.02 -4.15 -47.33
N CYS A 2 23.94 -3.50 -46.89
CA CYS A 2 23.77 -3.04 -45.52
C CYS A 2 23.38 -4.24 -44.65
N CYS A 3 24.13 -4.50 -43.58
CA CYS A 3 23.84 -5.55 -42.60
C CYS A 3 22.66 -5.10 -41.72
N CYS A 4 21.48 -5.00 -42.34
CA CYS A 4 20.20 -4.86 -41.66
C CYS A 4 19.67 -6.27 -41.40
N SER A 5 20.27 -6.96 -40.44
CA SER A 5 19.80 -8.30 -40.08
C SER A 5 19.76 -8.46 -38.57
N LYS A 6 18.52 -8.30 -38.07
CA LYS A 6 18.01 -8.94 -36.87
C LYS A 6 18.68 -8.48 -35.58
N LEU A 7 18.38 -7.25 -35.15
CA LEU A 7 18.08 -7.09 -33.72
C LEU A 7 16.75 -7.80 -33.48
N SER A 8 16.84 -9.11 -33.29
CA SER A 8 15.84 -9.89 -32.57
C SER A 8 15.46 -9.07 -31.34
N VAL A 9 14.19 -8.72 -31.26
CA VAL A 9 13.52 -8.23 -30.05
C VAL A 9 13.56 -9.38 -29.04
N ILE A 10 14.75 -9.66 -28.51
CA ILE A 10 14.90 -10.34 -27.24
C ILE A 10 14.37 -9.30 -26.29
N SER A 11 13.08 -9.41 -25.98
CA SER A 11 12.45 -8.73 -24.86
C SER A 11 13.22 -9.20 -23.63
N PHE A 12 14.32 -8.50 -23.36
CA PHE A 12 15.06 -8.60 -22.12
C PHE A 12 14.04 -8.20 -21.08
N GLN A 13 13.48 -9.20 -20.39
CA GLN A 13 12.74 -8.96 -19.17
C GLN A 13 13.69 -8.14 -18.30
N LEU A 14 13.44 -6.83 -18.23
CA LEU A 14 14.23 -5.93 -17.42
C LEU A 14 14.39 -6.59 -16.05
N ALA A 15 15.63 -6.79 -15.60
CA ALA A 15 15.91 -7.36 -14.31
C ALA A 15 15.06 -6.61 -13.26
N LYS A 16 14.25 -7.33 -12.48
CA LYS A 16 13.38 -6.70 -11.47
C LYS A 16 14.27 -5.95 -10.48
N ASP A 17 14.07 -4.64 -10.37
CA ASP A 17 14.75 -3.82 -9.37
C ASP A 17 14.32 -4.30 -7.97
N LEU A 18 15.24 -4.96 -7.27
CA LEU A 18 15.01 -5.53 -5.95
C LEU A 18 15.09 -4.48 -4.84
N LEU A 19 15.72 -3.32 -5.11
CA LEU A 19 15.93 -2.27 -4.13
C LEU A 19 14.77 -1.27 -4.10
N HIS A 20 14.09 -1.08 -5.23
CA HIS A 20 12.94 -0.17 -5.35
C HIS A 20 11.69 -0.87 -5.90
N PRO A 21 11.12 -1.83 -5.16
CA PRO A 21 9.87 -2.47 -5.57
C PRO A 21 8.73 -1.45 -5.60
N SER A 22 7.76 -1.68 -6.49
CA SER A 22 6.55 -0.86 -6.53
C SER A 22 5.67 -1.10 -5.28
N SER A 23 4.89 -0.09 -4.85
CA SER A 23 3.98 -0.22 -3.68
C SER A 23 3.01 -1.40 -3.81
N GLU A 24 2.60 -1.74 -5.03
CA GLU A 24 1.68 -2.84 -5.28
C GLU A 24 2.33 -4.20 -5.01
N GLU A 25 3.59 -4.36 -5.42
CA GLU A 25 4.35 -5.58 -5.16
C GLU A 25 4.66 -5.75 -3.67
N GLU A 26 4.96 -4.67 -2.94
CA GLU A 26 5.17 -4.73 -1.49
C GLU A 26 3.92 -5.14 -0.71
N LYS A 27 2.73 -4.69 -1.14
CA LYS A 27 1.44 -5.04 -0.50
C LYS A 27 1.09 -6.52 -0.68
N ARG A 28 1.44 -7.10 -1.83
CA ARG A 28 1.23 -8.53 -2.12
C ARG A 28 2.16 -9.42 -1.31
N ARG A 29 3.35 -8.93 -0.94
CA ARG A 29 4.30 -9.69 -0.12
C ARG A 29 3.78 -9.86 1.32
N HIS A 30 4.05 -11.04 1.87
CA HIS A 30 3.83 -11.31 3.29
C HIS A 30 4.61 -10.31 4.16
N LYS A 31 4.06 -9.94 5.33
CA LYS A 31 4.66 -8.95 6.25
C LYS A 31 6.13 -9.22 6.56
N LYS A 32 6.53 -10.51 6.62
CA LYS A 32 7.92 -10.92 6.85
C LYS A 32 8.85 -10.97 5.63
N LYS A 33 8.32 -10.79 4.41
CA LYS A 33 9.09 -10.88 3.15
C LYS A 33 9.17 -9.54 2.42
N ARG A 34 8.74 -8.46 3.07
CA ARG A 34 8.88 -7.09 2.57
C ARG A 34 10.33 -6.64 2.75
N LEU A 35 10.73 -5.64 1.95
CA LEU A 35 12.05 -5.01 2.04
C LEU A 35 12.32 -4.55 3.49
N VAL A 36 11.34 -3.85 4.07
CA VAL A 36 11.31 -3.51 5.49
C VAL A 36 10.18 -4.24 6.17
N GLN A 37 10.50 -4.89 7.28
CA GLN A 37 9.57 -5.63 8.11
C GLN A 37 8.63 -4.66 8.84
N CYS A 38 7.33 -4.79 8.64
CA CYS A 38 6.34 -3.99 9.37
C CYS A 38 5.08 -4.81 9.70
N PRO A 39 4.48 -4.61 10.87
CA PRO A 39 3.23 -5.27 11.22
C PRO A 39 2.08 -4.75 10.34
N ASN A 40 1.10 -5.63 10.06
CA ASN A 40 -0.14 -5.27 9.34
C ASN A 40 -1.25 -4.77 10.28
N SER A 41 -1.01 -4.83 11.60
CA SER A 41 -1.97 -4.46 12.63
C SER A 41 -1.93 -2.96 12.92
N TYR A 42 -3.05 -2.40 13.35
CA TYR A 42 -3.18 -0.97 13.65
C TYR A 42 -4.08 -0.73 14.86
N PHE A 43 -3.97 0.47 15.42
CA PHE A 43 -4.90 0.98 16.41
C PHE A 43 -5.93 1.86 15.70
N MET A 44 -7.19 1.75 16.12
CA MET A 44 -8.29 2.54 15.58
C MET A 44 -9.09 3.17 16.72
N ASP A 45 -9.66 4.33 16.44
CA ASP A 45 -10.52 5.02 17.38
C ASP A 45 -11.96 4.62 17.13
N VAL A 46 -12.57 3.98 18.13
CA VAL A 46 -13.95 3.53 18.10
C VAL A 46 -14.81 4.47 18.93
N LYS A 47 -15.84 5.04 18.29
CA LYS A 47 -16.86 5.83 18.97
C LYS A 47 -18.01 4.91 19.38
N CYS A 48 -18.31 4.91 20.68
CA CYS A 48 -19.47 4.18 21.20
C CYS A 48 -20.78 4.90 20.81
N PRO A 49 -21.82 4.18 20.33
CA PRO A 49 -23.11 4.78 19.97
C PRO A 49 -23.90 5.35 21.17
N GLY A 50 -23.65 4.85 22.39
CA GLY A 50 -24.38 5.30 23.59
C GLY A 50 -23.72 6.46 24.33
N CYS A 51 -22.41 6.38 24.59
CA CYS A 51 -21.69 7.37 25.38
C CYS A 51 -20.92 8.42 24.57
N TYR A 52 -20.81 8.27 23.25
CA TYR A 52 -19.98 9.10 22.35
C TYR A 52 -18.49 9.24 22.75
N LYS A 53 -18.04 8.48 23.75
CA LYS A 53 -16.65 8.41 24.17
C LYS A 53 -15.84 7.63 23.13
N ILE A 54 -14.67 8.16 22.82
CA ILE A 54 -13.71 7.56 21.89
C ILE A 54 -12.83 6.61 22.69
N THR A 55 -12.73 5.35 22.25
CA THR A 55 -11.83 4.35 22.83
C THR A 55 -10.91 3.82 21.73
N THR A 56 -9.61 3.79 22.00
CA THR A 56 -8.61 3.19 21.11
C THR A 56 -8.69 1.67 21.19
N VAL A 57 -8.96 1.00 20.07
CA VAL A 57 -9.08 -0.46 19.96
C VAL A 57 -8.01 -0.99 19.02
N PHE A 58 -7.44 -2.16 19.34
CA PHE A 58 -6.49 -2.86 18.49
C PHE A 58 -7.21 -3.69 17.41
N SER A 59 -6.71 -3.68 16.17
CA SER A 59 -7.34 -4.35 15.03
C SER A 59 -7.50 -5.87 15.17
N HIS A 60 -6.62 -6.52 15.94
CA HIS A 60 -6.64 -7.96 16.23
C HIS A 60 -6.78 -8.20 17.74
N ALA A 61 -7.70 -7.49 18.39
CA ALA A 61 -7.94 -7.65 19.82
C ALA A 61 -8.29 -9.12 20.15
N GLN A 62 -7.59 -9.68 21.15
CA GLN A 62 -7.80 -11.05 21.63
C GLN A 62 -8.87 -11.12 22.73
N THR A 63 -9.11 -10.01 23.43
CA THR A 63 -10.12 -9.88 24.48
C THR A 63 -11.32 -9.08 23.98
N VAL A 64 -12.46 -9.30 24.62
CA VAL A 64 -13.65 -8.44 24.43
C VAL A 64 -13.31 -7.05 24.96
N VAL A 65 -13.48 -6.02 24.13
CA VAL A 65 -13.22 -4.63 24.53
C VAL A 65 -14.53 -3.96 24.90
N LEU A 66 -14.58 -3.42 26.11
CA LEU A 66 -15.73 -2.74 26.68
C LEU A 66 -15.50 -1.23 26.69
N CYS A 67 -16.57 -0.46 26.50
CA CYS A 67 -16.51 0.99 26.70
C CYS A 67 -16.40 1.31 28.21
N VAL A 68 -15.52 2.25 28.56
CA VAL A 68 -15.30 2.69 29.96
C VAL A 68 -16.53 3.37 30.58
N GLY A 69 -17.44 3.92 29.76
CA GLY A 69 -18.62 4.66 30.23
C GLY A 69 -19.90 3.84 30.38
N CYS A 70 -20.26 3.07 29.36
CA CYS A 70 -21.52 2.31 29.31
C CYS A 70 -21.35 0.80 29.45
N SER A 71 -20.13 0.30 29.63
CA SER A 71 -19.81 -1.14 29.65
C SER A 71 -20.30 -1.94 28.42
N THR A 72 -20.71 -1.25 27.36
CA THR A 72 -21.15 -1.89 26.11
C THR A 72 -19.97 -2.55 25.40
N VAL A 73 -20.22 -3.72 24.81
CA VAL A 73 -19.25 -4.43 23.98
C VAL A 73 -19.01 -3.67 22.67
N LEU A 74 -17.76 -3.27 22.44
CA LEU A 74 -17.36 -2.55 21.23
C LEU A 74 -16.86 -3.49 20.14
N CYS A 75 -16.10 -4.53 20.53
CA CYS A 75 -15.66 -5.55 19.60
C CYS A 75 -15.58 -6.93 20.27
N GLN A 76 -15.82 -7.96 19.45
CA GLN A 76 -15.65 -9.36 19.78
C GLN A 76 -14.36 -9.91 19.17
N PRO A 77 -13.56 -10.68 19.93
CA PRO A 77 -12.35 -11.28 19.41
C PRO A 77 -12.68 -12.36 18.37
N THR A 78 -11.86 -12.43 17.33
CA THR A 78 -11.92 -13.50 16.32
C THR A 78 -10.49 -14.00 16.05
N GLY A 79 -10.33 -15.09 15.30
CA GLY A 79 -9.00 -15.54 14.87
C GLY A 79 -8.26 -14.57 13.92
N GLY A 80 -8.94 -13.51 13.45
CA GLY A 80 -8.42 -12.53 12.51
C GLY A 80 -8.61 -11.10 12.99
N LYS A 81 -9.26 -10.26 12.18
CA LYS A 81 -9.62 -8.90 12.61
C LYS A 81 -10.80 -8.97 13.57
N ALA A 82 -10.74 -8.19 14.64
CA ALA A 82 -11.81 -8.13 15.62
C ALA A 82 -13.14 -7.72 14.94
N ARG A 83 -14.24 -8.35 15.36
CA ARG A 83 -15.57 -8.05 14.85
C ARG A 83 -16.14 -6.89 15.67
N LEU A 84 -16.39 -5.76 15.02
CA LEU A 84 -16.95 -4.58 15.70
C LEU A 84 -18.48 -4.67 15.75
N THR A 85 -19.06 -4.10 16.80
CA THR A 85 -20.53 -4.07 16.98
C THR A 85 -21.17 -3.17 15.91
N GLU A 86 -22.33 -3.57 15.39
CA GLU A 86 -23.06 -2.80 14.39
C GLU A 86 -23.40 -1.39 14.93
N GLY A 87 -23.24 -0.35 14.10
CA GLY A 87 -23.50 1.04 14.48
C GLY A 87 -22.37 1.77 15.20
N THR A 88 -21.19 1.16 15.37
CA THR A 88 -20.00 1.85 15.89
C THR A 88 -19.23 2.56 14.76
N LEU A 89 -18.88 3.83 14.98
CA LEU A 89 -18.09 4.63 14.02
C LEU A 89 -16.60 4.47 14.32
N HIS A 90 -15.81 4.13 13.31
CA HIS A 90 -14.37 3.93 13.47
C HIS A 90 -13.57 4.92 12.63
N HIS A 91 -12.66 5.63 13.27
CA HIS A 91 -11.62 6.39 12.59
C HIS A 91 -10.32 5.60 12.67
N HIS A 92 -9.74 5.34 11.50
CA HIS A 92 -8.39 4.79 11.45
C HIS A 92 -7.42 5.92 11.78
N ILE A 93 -6.71 5.84 12.92
CA ILE A 93 -5.61 6.76 13.19
C ILE A 93 -4.58 6.57 12.08
N GLN A 94 -4.45 7.54 11.19
CA GLN A 94 -3.36 7.56 10.23
C GLN A 94 -2.12 8.07 10.96
N HIS A 95 -1.01 7.36 10.78
CA HIS A 95 0.36 7.60 11.32
C HIS A 95 0.61 6.94 12.68
N VAL A 96 1.44 5.89 12.75
CA VAL A 96 2.90 6.04 12.84
C VAL A 96 3.73 5.21 11.82
N LEU A 97 3.23 4.11 11.24
CA LEU A 97 4.06 3.21 10.42
C LEU A 97 4.10 3.50 8.90
N LYS A 98 3.29 4.44 8.41
CA LYS A 98 3.32 4.86 6.98
C LYS A 98 4.49 5.81 6.65
N LYS A 99 5.46 6.03 7.56
CA LYS A 99 6.69 6.78 7.24
C LYS A 99 7.68 6.01 6.35
N ALA A 100 7.38 4.78 5.93
CA ALA A 100 8.21 4.06 4.96
C ALA A 100 7.86 4.37 3.49
N TYR A 101 6.80 5.14 3.20
CA TYR A 101 6.41 5.45 1.83
C TYR A 101 6.33 6.97 1.60
N LEU A 102 7.47 7.64 1.76
CA LEU A 102 7.72 8.78 0.88
C LEU A 102 8.25 8.18 -0.43
N PRO A 103 7.48 8.23 -1.54
CA PRO A 103 8.04 7.85 -2.83
C PRO A 103 9.22 8.77 -3.08
N ASN A 104 10.40 8.19 -3.28
CA ASN A 104 11.58 8.93 -3.68
C ASN A 104 11.22 9.84 -4.88
N PRO A 105 11.30 11.18 -4.75
CA PRO A 105 10.89 12.10 -5.81
C PRO A 105 11.79 12.06 -7.07
N TYR A 106 12.85 11.25 -7.10
CA TYR A 106 13.88 11.30 -8.14
C TYR A 106 13.73 10.35 -9.34
N ILE A 107 12.64 9.57 -9.49
CA ILE A 107 12.51 8.62 -10.63
C ILE A 107 11.50 9.07 -11.70
N LYS A 108 10.67 10.10 -11.47
CA LYS A 108 9.72 10.59 -12.49
C LYS A 108 10.31 11.53 -13.55
N THR A 109 11.58 11.89 -13.45
CA THR A 109 12.24 12.83 -14.38
C THR A 109 12.88 12.17 -15.61
N LEU A 110 12.95 10.83 -15.70
CA LEU A 110 13.61 10.15 -16.82
C LEU A 110 12.67 9.67 -17.94
N THR A 111 11.40 10.11 -17.97
CA THR A 111 10.45 9.78 -19.05
C THR A 111 10.16 10.97 -19.98
N LEU A 112 10.85 12.10 -19.83
CA LEU A 112 10.67 13.33 -20.63
C LEU A 112 11.90 13.73 -21.47
N LEU A 113 12.75 12.77 -21.87
CA LEU A 113 13.82 13.00 -22.86
C LEU A 113 13.78 12.04 -24.06
N PHE A 114 12.59 11.52 -24.40
CA PHE A 114 12.35 10.84 -25.68
C PHE A 114 11.09 11.37 -26.38
N ARG A 115 10.90 12.71 -26.38
CA ARG A 115 10.08 13.34 -27.42
C ARG A 115 11.00 13.59 -28.62
N CYS A 116 11.13 12.59 -29.50
CA CYS A 116 11.76 12.79 -30.81
C CYS A 116 11.12 14.01 -31.48
N PRO A 117 11.90 15.04 -31.87
CA PRO A 117 11.40 16.09 -32.72
C PRO A 117 11.24 15.56 -34.15
N SER A 118 10.12 15.93 -34.77
CA SER A 118 9.92 16.02 -36.23
C SER A 118 10.21 14.79 -37.09
N VAL A 119 9.15 14.03 -37.37
CA VAL A 119 8.92 13.49 -38.73
C VAL A 119 8.85 14.64 -39.73
N PRO A 120 9.55 14.53 -40.87
CA PRO A 120 8.83 14.70 -42.13
C PRO A 120 9.20 13.62 -43.17
N SER A 121 8.14 12.98 -43.67
CA SER A 121 7.89 12.50 -45.04
C SER A 121 8.96 11.71 -45.80
N CYS A 122 8.55 10.48 -46.14
CA CYS A 122 8.96 9.67 -47.29
C CYS A 122 9.25 10.49 -48.57
N SER A 123 10.22 10.03 -49.34
CA SER A 123 9.99 9.76 -50.77
C SER A 123 10.90 8.64 -51.26
N SER A 124 10.30 7.79 -52.08
CA SER A 124 10.82 6.61 -52.74
C SER A 124 11.82 7.00 -53.83
N ASP A 125 12.93 6.26 -53.93
CA ASP A 125 13.47 5.64 -55.16
C ASP A 125 14.60 4.66 -54.78
#